data_AF-A0A1B9KVT9-F1
#
_entry.id   AF-A0A1B9KVT9-F1
#
_cell.length_a   1.000
_cell.length_b   1.000
_cell.length_c   1.000
_cell.angle_alpha   90.00
_cell.angle_beta   90.00
_cell.angle_gamma   90.00
#
_symmetry.space_group_name_H-M   'P 1'
#
loop_
_entity.id
_entity.type
_entity.pdbx_description
1 polymer ?
#
loop_
_entity_poly.entity_id
_entity_poly.type
_entity_poly.pdbx_seq_one_letter_code
_entity_poly.pdbx_strand_id
1 'polypeptide(L)'
;MELSELLHDNWFNLVIIFVLSFVAFIYKKRTKHDGFDNIIKYTDILEKIPYPKYQTDYLNNIKKRLIWEKVCFYKSGSIDKESIAISLVNADIDHLIKLTQLDSLTQYFGIVKNRVTPLKPYLIKEVMLSGIAFAFAFIMLLSNIITVFSSTWIINVIIAILTVFIIMIALFCFALEPVKRFKTYLLISKDSSFLQRANNELAKIIQDKNKINTTILEEISTSEK
;
A
#
# COMPACT_ATOMS: atom_id res chain seq x y z
N MET A 1 -30.41 -23.07 -27.95
CA MET A 1 -29.36 -22.06 -27.97
C MET A 1 -28.09 -22.73 -28.44
N GLU A 2 -27.59 -22.30 -29.58
CA GLU A 2 -26.33 -22.83 -30.13
C GLU A 2 -25.12 -22.35 -29.33
N LEU A 3 -23.99 -23.05 -29.42
CA LEU A 3 -22.76 -22.67 -28.73
C LEU A 3 -22.28 -21.27 -29.16
N SER A 4 -22.48 -20.91 -30.44
CA SER A 4 -22.19 -19.59 -31.01
C SER A 4 -23.01 -18.50 -30.32
N GLU A 5 -24.31 -18.71 -30.14
CA GLU A 5 -25.22 -17.80 -29.43
C GLU A 5 -24.85 -17.68 -27.96
N LEU A 6 -24.50 -18.79 -27.30
CA LEU A 6 -24.06 -18.79 -25.90
C LEU A 6 -22.79 -17.99 -25.67
N LEU A 7 -21.81 -18.15 -26.56
CA LEU A 7 -20.59 -17.36 -26.53
C LEU A 7 -20.89 -15.90 -26.87
N HIS A 8 -21.76 -15.61 -27.83
CA HIS A 8 -22.13 -14.24 -28.18
C HIS A 8 -22.89 -13.51 -27.07
N ASP A 9 -23.72 -14.20 -26.30
CA ASP A 9 -24.46 -13.60 -25.20
C ASP A 9 -23.60 -13.40 -23.95
N ASN A 10 -22.56 -14.21 -23.76
CA ASN A 10 -21.78 -14.27 -22.51
C ASN A 10 -20.28 -13.97 -22.66
N TRP A 11 -19.77 -13.65 -23.85
CA TRP A 11 -18.33 -13.43 -24.06
C TRP A 11 -17.76 -12.38 -23.11
N PHE A 12 -18.53 -11.34 -22.83
CA PHE A 12 -18.09 -10.26 -21.96
C PHE A 12 -17.95 -10.71 -20.50
N ASN A 13 -18.87 -11.55 -20.01
CA ASN A 13 -18.77 -12.18 -18.69
C ASN A 13 -17.56 -13.13 -18.61
N LEU A 14 -17.29 -13.91 -19.67
CA LEU A 14 -16.11 -14.78 -19.76
C LEU A 14 -14.79 -14.00 -19.71
N VAL A 15 -14.69 -12.91 -20.48
CA VAL A 15 -13.53 -12.01 -20.45
C VAL A 15 -13.31 -11.46 -19.04
N ILE A 16 -14.37 -11.11 -18.33
CA ILE A 16 -14.28 -10.57 -16.98
C ILE A 16 -13.83 -11.61 -15.97
N ILE A 17 -14.38 -12.82 -16.02
CA ILE A 17 -13.93 -13.93 -15.16
C ILE A 17 -12.43 -14.18 -15.40
N PHE A 18 -11.99 -14.15 -16.66
CA PHE A 18 -10.59 -14.30 -17.01
C PHE A 18 -9.71 -13.16 -16.47
N VAL A 19 -10.12 -11.90 -16.68
CA VAL A 19 -9.39 -10.72 -16.19
C VAL A 19 -9.35 -10.68 -14.67
N LEU A 20 -10.46 -10.94 -13.96
CA LEU A 20 -10.50 -10.98 -12.50
C LEU A 20 -9.62 -12.11 -11.95
N SER A 21 -9.62 -13.28 -12.59
CA SER A 21 -8.73 -14.38 -12.24
C SER A 21 -7.26 -14.01 -12.44
N PHE A 22 -6.95 -13.31 -13.53
CA PHE A 22 -5.59 -12.83 -13.83
C PHE A 22 -5.14 -11.73 -12.87
N VAL A 23 -6.01 -10.78 -12.54
CA VAL A 23 -5.76 -9.73 -11.53
C VAL A 23 -5.56 -10.36 -10.16
N ALA A 24 -6.39 -11.32 -9.76
CA ALA A 24 -6.24 -12.08 -8.52
C ALA A 24 -4.90 -12.85 -8.50
N PHE A 25 -4.49 -13.44 -9.63
CA PHE A 25 -3.19 -14.11 -9.76
C PHE A 25 -2.01 -13.14 -9.63
N ILE A 26 -2.06 -11.98 -10.30
CA ILE A 26 -1.04 -10.93 -10.18
C ILE A 26 -0.99 -10.40 -8.75
N TYR A 27 -2.14 -10.09 -8.13
CA TYR A 27 -2.18 -9.60 -6.76
C TYR A 27 -1.64 -10.63 -5.76
N LYS A 28 -1.98 -11.91 -5.92
CA LYS A 28 -1.41 -13.00 -5.12
C LYS A 28 0.11 -13.10 -5.29
N LYS A 29 0.64 -12.75 -6.46
CA LYS A 29 2.08 -12.76 -6.76
C LYS A 29 2.78 -11.45 -6.33
N ARG A 30 2.07 -10.34 -6.15
CA ARG A 30 2.63 -9.00 -5.89
C ARG A 30 3.07 -8.75 -4.43
N THR A 31 3.06 -9.77 -3.57
CA THR A 31 3.51 -9.64 -2.16
C THR A 31 5.03 -9.72 -1.96
N LYS A 32 5.87 -9.61 -3.00
CA LYS A 32 7.32 -9.85 -2.80
C LYS A 32 8.35 -8.86 -3.35
N HIS A 33 8.08 -7.98 -4.32
CA HIS A 33 9.22 -7.42 -5.08
C HIS A 33 9.24 -5.93 -5.46
N ASP A 34 8.42 -5.05 -4.88
CA ASP A 34 8.53 -3.60 -5.21
C ASP A 34 8.49 -2.63 -4.01
N GLY A 35 8.62 -3.13 -2.78
CA GLY A 35 8.71 -2.32 -1.56
C GLY A 35 10.05 -2.55 -0.86
N PHE A 36 10.53 -1.56 -0.10
CA PHE A 36 11.76 -1.59 0.73
C PHE A 36 12.25 -3.00 1.10
N ASP A 37 13.14 -3.56 0.28
CA ASP A 37 13.42 -5.01 0.24
C ASP A 37 13.91 -5.60 1.57
N ASN A 38 14.39 -4.77 2.50
CA ASN A 38 14.91 -5.24 3.78
C ASN A 38 14.07 -4.79 4.99
N ILE A 39 13.66 -3.52 5.09
CA ILE A 39 12.84 -3.07 6.23
C ILE A 39 11.52 -3.84 6.28
N ILE A 40 10.88 -4.08 5.13
CA ILE A 40 9.63 -4.86 5.03
C ILE A 40 9.89 -6.34 5.27
N LYS A 41 10.97 -6.90 4.73
CA LYS A 41 11.32 -8.32 4.94
C LYS A 41 11.56 -8.65 6.41
N TYR A 42 12.23 -7.77 7.15
CA TYR A 42 12.44 -7.96 8.58
C TYR A 42 11.18 -7.65 9.40
N THR A 43 10.39 -6.66 9.00
CA THR A 43 9.05 -6.39 9.54
C THR A 43 8.17 -7.63 9.49
N ASP A 44 8.08 -8.30 8.33
CA ASP A 44 7.28 -9.51 8.10
C ASP A 44 7.79 -10.72 8.90
N ILE A 45 9.11 -10.80 9.11
CA ILE A 45 9.74 -11.83 9.95
C ILE A 45 9.45 -11.57 11.44
N LEU A 46 9.48 -10.32 11.87
CA LEU A 46 9.30 -9.91 13.27
C LEU A 46 7.83 -9.85 13.71
N GLU A 47 6.90 -9.59 12.81
CA GLU A 47 5.47 -9.68 13.09
C GLU A 47 5.03 -11.13 13.37
N LYS A 48 5.72 -12.11 12.75
CA LYS A 48 5.50 -13.55 12.98
C LYS A 48 6.16 -14.08 14.26
N ILE A 49 6.98 -13.26 14.92
CA ILE A 49 7.63 -13.63 16.19
C ILE A 49 6.66 -13.28 17.33
N PRO A 50 6.27 -14.24 18.19
CA PRO A 50 5.24 -14.05 19.23
C PRO A 50 5.69 -13.20 20.43
N TYR A 51 6.75 -12.40 20.28
CA TYR A 51 7.38 -11.66 21.35
C TYR A 51 7.39 -10.15 21.06
N PRO A 52 6.41 -9.38 21.61
CA PRO A 52 6.25 -7.93 21.38
C PRO A 52 7.50 -7.09 21.71
N LYS A 53 8.32 -7.58 22.64
CA LYS A 53 9.58 -6.94 23.04
C LYS A 53 10.58 -6.85 21.88
N TYR A 54 10.68 -7.88 21.04
CA TYR A 54 11.60 -7.88 19.89
C TYR A 54 11.14 -6.94 18.78
N GLN A 55 9.83 -6.73 18.61
CA GLN A 55 9.28 -5.74 17.69
C GLN A 55 9.63 -4.32 18.16
N THR A 56 9.51 -4.06 19.47
CA THR A 56 9.85 -2.77 20.09
C THR A 56 11.35 -2.49 20.01
N ASP A 57 12.19 -3.49 20.29
CA ASP A 57 13.65 -3.38 20.20
C ASP A 57 14.12 -3.19 18.76
N TYR A 58 13.47 -3.84 17.78
CA TYR A 58 13.75 -3.64 16.36
C TYR A 58 13.38 -2.23 15.88
N LEU A 59 12.20 -1.72 16.27
CA LEU A 59 11.80 -0.34 16.02
C LEU A 59 12.80 0.64 16.66
N ASN A 60 13.25 0.37 17.88
CA ASN A 60 14.26 1.19 18.56
C ASN A 60 15.66 1.09 17.90
N ASN A 61 16.01 -0.03 17.30
CA ASN A 61 17.25 -0.20 16.54
C ASN A 61 17.20 0.45 15.16
N ILE A 62 16.02 0.52 14.52
CA ILE A 62 15.77 1.39 13.36
C ILE A 62 15.92 2.85 13.76
N LYS A 63 15.33 3.29 14.90
CA LYS A 63 15.47 4.66 15.43
C LYS A 63 16.93 5.06 15.66
N LYS A 64 17.79 4.11 16.04
CA LYS A 64 19.22 4.34 16.26
C LYS A 64 20.08 4.21 14.99
N ARG A 65 19.50 3.95 13.80
CA ARG A 65 20.21 3.62 12.54
C ARG A 65 21.22 2.47 12.64
N LEU A 66 21.27 1.76 13.76
CA LEU A 66 22.34 0.81 14.11
C LEU A 66 22.31 -0.45 13.24
N ILE A 67 21.14 -0.78 12.69
CA ILE A 67 20.95 -1.88 11.74
C ILE A 67 21.35 -1.47 10.33
N TRP A 68 21.22 -0.19 9.99
CA TRP A 68 21.43 0.31 8.63
C TRP A 68 22.91 0.41 8.28
N GLU A 69 23.73 0.84 9.23
CA GLU A 69 25.19 0.89 9.09
C GLU A 69 25.83 -0.51 9.18
N LYS A 70 25.19 -1.48 9.84
CA LYS A 70 25.78 -2.79 10.14
C LYS A 70 25.33 -3.94 9.24
N VAL A 71 24.29 -3.77 8.42
CA VAL A 71 23.75 -4.85 7.58
C VAL A 71 24.03 -4.56 6.10
N CYS A 72 25.05 -5.23 5.55
CA CYS A 72 25.50 -5.17 4.16
C CYS A 72 24.46 -5.57 3.08
N PHE A 73 23.21 -5.82 3.47
CA PHE A 73 22.12 -6.18 2.56
C PHE A 73 21.14 -5.05 2.30
N TYR A 74 21.24 -3.92 3.01
CA TYR A 74 20.36 -2.76 2.85
C TYR A 74 20.57 -2.10 1.47
N LYS A 75 19.52 -2.11 0.63
CA LYS A 75 19.43 -1.32 -0.60
C LYS A 75 18.40 -0.22 -0.36
N SER A 76 18.84 1.03 -0.29
CA SER A 76 17.94 2.18 -0.09
C SER A 76 16.97 2.29 -1.27
N GLY A 77 15.68 2.44 -0.96
CA GLY A 77 14.66 2.79 -1.94
C GLY A 77 14.65 4.30 -2.21
N SER A 78 13.46 4.88 -2.41
CA SER A 78 13.30 6.34 -2.44
C SER A 78 13.59 6.93 -1.05
N ILE A 79 14.63 7.77 -0.96
CA ILE A 79 15.06 8.46 0.27
C ILE A 79 13.90 9.23 0.92
N ASP A 80 13.00 9.80 0.11
CA ASP A 80 11.84 10.55 0.59
C ASP A 80 10.78 9.62 1.19
N LYS A 81 10.45 8.51 0.51
CA LYS A 81 9.52 7.50 1.05
C LYS A 81 10.01 6.96 2.39
N GLU A 82 11.30 6.76 2.52
CA GLU A 82 11.92 6.25 3.74
C GLU A 82 11.84 7.26 4.88
N SER A 83 12.19 8.51 4.58
CA SER A 83 12.12 9.60 5.54
C SER A 83 10.68 9.81 6.02
N ILE A 84 9.70 9.69 5.12
CA ILE A 84 8.26 9.67 5.45
C ILE A 84 7.95 8.47 6.36
N ALA A 85 8.34 7.24 6.00
CA ALA A 85 8.04 6.04 6.77
C ALA A 85 8.51 6.17 8.24
N ILE A 86 9.75 6.59 8.44
CA ILE A 86 10.33 6.76 9.78
C ILE A 86 9.63 7.87 10.55
N SER A 87 9.37 9.01 9.89
CA SER A 87 8.70 10.14 10.51
C SER A 87 7.30 9.78 10.99
N LEU A 88 6.55 8.99 10.21
CA LEU A 88 5.21 8.53 10.56
C LEU A 88 5.24 7.53 11.72
N VAL A 89 6.13 6.52 11.67
CA VAL A 89 6.24 5.50 12.74
C VAL A 89 6.66 6.12 14.07
N ASN A 90 7.61 7.07 14.05
CA ASN A 90 8.07 7.72 15.28
C ASN A 90 7.03 8.70 15.87
N ALA A 91 6.13 9.22 15.05
CA ALA A 91 5.05 10.09 15.50
C ALA A 91 3.84 9.34 16.07
N ASP A 92 3.78 8.02 15.85
CA ASP A 92 2.64 7.15 16.16
C ASP A 92 2.61 6.63 17.61
N ILE A 93 2.25 7.53 18.51
CA ILE A 93 2.12 7.25 19.95
C ILE A 93 0.95 6.28 20.22
N ASP A 94 -0.13 6.40 19.47
CA ASP A 94 -1.37 5.63 19.67
C ASP A 94 -1.41 4.31 18.91
N HIS A 95 -0.29 3.94 18.25
CA HIS A 95 -0.12 2.69 17.50
C HIS A 95 -1.19 2.47 16.43
N LEU A 96 -1.53 3.55 15.71
CA LEU A 96 -2.50 3.59 14.63
C LEU A 96 -1.97 2.89 13.37
N ILE A 97 -0.65 2.91 13.16
CA ILE A 97 0.01 2.40 11.95
C ILE A 97 0.45 0.96 12.19
N LYS A 98 -0.09 0.04 11.38
CA LYS A 98 0.43 -1.33 11.30
C LYS A 98 1.67 -1.35 10.42
N LEU A 99 2.69 -2.08 10.86
CA LEU A 99 3.98 -2.16 10.17
C LEU A 99 3.83 -2.73 8.74
N THR A 100 2.93 -3.70 8.56
CA THR A 100 2.54 -4.27 7.24
C THR A 100 1.93 -3.27 6.26
N GLN A 101 1.39 -2.17 6.76
CA GLN A 101 0.75 -1.14 5.93
C GLN A 101 1.69 0.00 5.58
N LEU A 102 2.83 0.13 6.29
CA LEU A 102 3.69 1.31 6.27
C LEU A 102 4.18 1.70 4.87
N ASP A 103 4.69 0.72 4.10
CA ASP A 103 5.21 0.96 2.76
C ASP A 103 4.15 1.59 1.86
N SER A 104 2.97 0.98 1.82
CA SER A 104 1.87 1.46 1.02
C SER A 104 1.26 2.76 1.56
N LEU A 105 1.28 2.98 2.89
CA LEU A 105 0.82 4.21 3.52
C LEU A 105 1.69 5.41 3.15
N THR A 106 3.00 5.22 2.91
CA THR A 106 3.88 6.32 2.47
C THR A 106 3.44 6.95 1.14
N GLN A 107 2.71 6.21 0.31
CA GLN A 107 2.17 6.71 -0.97
C GLN A 107 1.09 7.78 -0.79
N TYR A 108 0.56 7.93 0.44
CA TYR A 108 -0.46 8.90 0.80
C TYR A 108 0.15 10.22 1.31
N PHE A 109 1.48 10.31 1.38
CA PHE A 109 2.20 11.48 1.87
C PHE A 109 3.32 11.88 0.91
N GLY A 110 3.69 13.16 0.93
CA GLY A 110 4.83 13.71 0.20
C GLY A 110 5.66 14.61 1.10
N ILE A 111 6.89 14.89 0.70
CA ILE A 111 7.73 15.91 1.34
C ILE A 111 7.65 17.19 0.52
N VAL A 112 7.09 18.26 1.10
CA VAL A 112 7.03 19.58 0.49
C VAL A 112 7.67 20.58 1.45
N LYS A 113 8.72 21.28 0.99
CA LYS A 113 9.47 22.24 1.82
C LYS A 113 9.93 21.62 3.16
N ASN A 114 10.52 20.42 3.09
CA ASN A 114 11.02 19.66 4.26
C ASN A 114 9.94 19.34 5.30
N ARG A 115 8.68 19.19 4.88
CA ARG A 115 7.57 18.76 5.73
C ARG A 115 6.82 17.59 5.11
N VAL A 116 6.48 16.61 5.93
CA VAL A 116 5.52 15.56 5.58
C VAL A 116 4.14 16.21 5.43
N THR A 117 3.61 16.13 4.22
CA THR A 117 2.30 16.66 3.86
C THR A 117 1.40 15.54 3.33
N PRO A 118 0.14 15.45 3.79
CA PRO A 118 -0.85 14.55 3.21
C PRO A 118 -1.08 14.87 1.73
N LEU A 119 -1.07 13.86 0.87
CA LEU A 119 -1.40 14.01 -0.54
C LEU A 119 -2.92 13.95 -0.72
N LYS A 120 -3.45 14.79 -1.61
CA LYS A 120 -4.88 14.76 -1.93
C LYS A 120 -5.25 13.36 -2.47
N PRO A 121 -6.39 12.77 -2.08
CA PRO A 121 -6.74 11.39 -2.43
C PRO A 121 -6.69 11.09 -3.95
N TYR A 122 -7.06 12.05 -4.78
CA TYR A 122 -7.04 11.91 -6.25
C TYR A 122 -5.63 11.92 -6.87
N LEU A 123 -4.59 12.30 -6.11
CA LEU A 123 -3.19 12.20 -6.55
C LEU A 123 -2.60 10.82 -6.26
N ILE A 124 -3.32 9.99 -5.51
CA ILE A 124 -2.87 8.67 -5.08
C ILE A 124 -3.29 7.66 -6.14
N LYS A 125 -2.31 7.10 -6.86
CA LYS A 125 -2.55 6.18 -7.98
C LYS A 125 -3.45 5.00 -7.58
N GLU A 126 -3.24 4.45 -6.38
CA GLU A 126 -4.05 3.35 -5.84
C GLU A 126 -5.53 3.75 -5.67
N VAL A 127 -5.80 4.96 -5.18
CA VAL A 127 -7.16 5.47 -4.97
C VAL A 127 -7.85 5.72 -6.32
N MET A 128 -7.15 6.33 -7.29
CA MET A 128 -7.71 6.52 -8.63
C MET A 128 -8.01 5.19 -9.33
N LEU A 129 -7.07 4.25 -9.31
CA LEU A 129 -7.23 2.93 -9.93
C LEU A 129 -8.39 2.16 -9.28
N SER A 130 -8.49 2.21 -7.95
CA SER A 130 -9.58 1.59 -7.20
C SER A 130 -10.93 2.22 -7.53
N GLY A 131 -10.99 3.55 -7.66
CA GLY A 131 -12.21 4.26 -8.06
C GLY A 131 -12.70 3.88 -9.46
N ILE A 132 -11.78 3.80 -10.43
CA ILE A 132 -12.10 3.36 -11.80
C ILE A 132 -12.58 1.90 -11.78
N ALA A 133 -11.85 1.01 -11.11
CA ALA A 133 -12.21 -0.40 -11.01
C ALA A 133 -13.59 -0.59 -10.36
N PHE A 134 -13.90 0.20 -9.33
CA PHE A 134 -15.19 0.19 -8.66
C PHE A 134 -16.33 0.63 -9.59
N ALA A 135 -16.15 1.72 -10.35
CA ALA A 135 -17.15 2.19 -11.30
C ALA A 135 -17.45 1.13 -12.38
N PHE A 136 -16.40 0.50 -12.94
CA PHE A 136 -16.57 -0.60 -13.88
C PHE A 136 -17.31 -1.78 -13.25
N ALA A 137 -16.89 -2.23 -12.07
CA ALA A 137 -17.55 -3.33 -11.35
C ALA A 137 -19.04 -3.03 -11.07
N PHE A 138 -19.38 -1.78 -10.76
CA PHE A 138 -20.76 -1.37 -10.52
C PHE A 138 -21.63 -1.43 -11.77
N ILE A 139 -21.13 -0.93 -12.92
CA ILE A 139 -21.81 -1.04 -14.22
C ILE A 139 -22.04 -2.51 -14.58
N MET A 140 -21.03 -3.36 -14.36
CA MET A 140 -21.11 -4.79 -14.63
C MET A 140 -22.15 -5.50 -13.76
N LEU A 141 -22.20 -5.14 -12.48
CA LEU A 141 -23.13 -5.70 -11.53
C LEU A 141 -24.56 -5.33 -11.92
N LEU A 142 -24.81 -4.07 -12.28
CA LEU A 142 -26.12 -3.64 -12.80
C LEU A 142 -26.51 -4.39 -14.08
N SER A 143 -25.60 -4.51 -15.05
CA SER A 143 -25.85 -5.24 -16.29
C SER A 143 -26.25 -6.70 -16.04
N ASN A 144 -25.52 -7.41 -15.17
CA ASN A 144 -25.84 -8.80 -14.84
C ASN A 144 -27.13 -8.93 -14.03
N ILE A 145 -27.44 -7.97 -13.14
CA ILE A 145 -28.73 -7.93 -12.44
C ILE A 145 -29.88 -7.79 -13.45
N ILE A 146 -29.74 -6.92 -14.46
CA ILE A 146 -30.74 -6.77 -15.53
C ILE A 146 -30.92 -8.10 -16.26
N THR A 147 -29.83 -8.77 -16.65
CA THR A 147 -29.87 -10.09 -17.31
C THR A 147 -30.59 -11.15 -16.48
N VAL A 148 -30.46 -11.14 -15.16
CA VAL A 148 -31.18 -12.07 -14.27
C VAL A 148 -32.69 -11.89 -14.37
N PHE A 149 -33.18 -10.65 -14.52
CA PHE A 149 -34.62 -10.36 -14.57
C PHE A 149 -35.21 -10.33 -15.98
N SER A 150 -34.39 -10.11 -17.02
CA SER A 150 -34.85 -9.93 -18.39
C SER A 150 -34.59 -11.12 -19.31
N SER A 151 -33.66 -12.02 -18.96
CA SER A 151 -33.32 -13.15 -19.82
C SER A 151 -34.41 -14.22 -19.80
N THR A 152 -34.89 -14.58 -20.98
CA THR A 152 -35.79 -15.73 -21.19
C THR A 152 -35.05 -17.07 -21.11
N TRP A 153 -33.72 -17.06 -21.24
CA TRP A 153 -32.88 -18.26 -21.18
C TRP A 153 -32.27 -18.45 -19.79
N ILE A 154 -32.56 -19.61 -19.18
CA ILE A 154 -32.11 -19.92 -17.81
C ILE A 154 -30.59 -20.04 -17.68
N ILE A 155 -29.90 -20.44 -18.75
CA ILE A 155 -28.43 -20.55 -18.76
C ILE A 155 -27.78 -19.17 -18.58
N ASN A 156 -28.29 -18.15 -19.26
CA ASN A 156 -27.80 -16.77 -19.12
C ASN A 156 -28.06 -16.22 -17.70
N VAL A 157 -29.19 -16.59 -17.08
CA VAL A 157 -29.49 -16.23 -15.68
C VAL A 157 -28.47 -16.85 -14.73
N ILE A 158 -28.15 -18.14 -14.89
CA ILE A 158 -27.15 -18.83 -14.06
C ILE A 158 -25.77 -18.17 -14.19
N ILE A 159 -25.33 -17.86 -15.42
CA ILE A 159 -24.04 -17.21 -15.67
C ILE A 159 -24.00 -15.81 -15.05
N ALA A 160 -25.10 -15.05 -15.16
CA ALA A 160 -25.19 -13.71 -14.59
C ALA A 160 -25.11 -13.74 -13.05
N ILE A 161 -25.82 -14.66 -12.39
CA ILE A 161 -25.75 -14.84 -10.92
C ILE A 161 -24.32 -15.19 -10.50
N LEU A 162 -23.68 -16.13 -11.20
CA LEU A 162 -22.30 -16.53 -10.89
C LEU A 162 -21.33 -15.35 -11.03
N THR A 163 -21.52 -14.54 -12.08
CA THR A 163 -20.70 -13.36 -12.34
C THR A 163 -20.88 -12.29 -11.26
N VAL A 164 -22.12 -12.04 -10.81
CA VAL A 164 -22.40 -11.14 -9.67
C VAL A 164 -21.68 -11.63 -8.41
N PHE A 165 -21.75 -12.93 -8.10
CA PHE A 165 -21.05 -13.50 -6.94
C PHE A 165 -19.53 -13.29 -7.01
N ILE A 166 -18.93 -13.54 -8.18
CA ILE A 166 -17.49 -13.34 -8.39
C ILE A 166 -17.10 -11.87 -8.21
N ILE A 167 -17.86 -10.94 -8.79
CA ILE A 167 -17.62 -9.50 -8.65
C ILE A 167 -17.69 -9.08 -7.17
N MET A 168 -18.69 -9.55 -6.42
CA MET A 168 -18.85 -9.24 -4.99
C MET A 168 -17.67 -9.75 -4.15
N ILE A 169 -17.23 -10.98 -4.38
CA ILE A 169 -16.07 -11.56 -3.69
C ILE A 169 -14.80 -10.78 -4.04
N ALA A 170 -14.59 -10.47 -5.32
CA ALA A 170 -13.44 -9.68 -5.75
C ALA A 170 -13.43 -8.31 -5.08
N LEU A 171 -14.56 -7.59 -5.08
CA LEU A 171 -14.70 -6.29 -4.41
C LEU A 171 -14.39 -6.39 -2.92
N PHE A 172 -14.88 -7.42 -2.24
CA PHE A 172 -14.61 -7.63 -0.81
C PHE A 172 -13.12 -7.86 -0.55
N CYS A 173 -12.48 -8.76 -1.30
CA CYS A 173 -11.06 -9.07 -1.17
C CYS A 173 -10.15 -7.87 -1.50
N PHE A 174 -10.50 -7.07 -2.51
CA PHE A 174 -9.68 -5.94 -2.95
C PHE A 174 -9.92 -4.68 -2.13
N ALA A 175 -11.12 -4.43 -1.61
CA ALA A 175 -11.43 -3.16 -0.96
C ALA A 175 -10.98 -3.12 0.51
N LEU A 176 -10.89 -4.25 1.20
CA LEU A 176 -10.75 -4.26 2.66
C LEU A 176 -9.41 -3.68 3.16
N GLU A 177 -8.28 -4.06 2.54
CA GLU A 177 -6.95 -3.52 2.87
C GLU A 177 -6.80 -2.02 2.51
N PRO A 178 -7.14 -1.58 1.28
CA PRO A 178 -7.11 -0.16 0.91
C PRO A 178 -8.03 0.70 1.78
N VAL A 179 -9.23 0.24 2.13
CA VAL A 179 -10.15 0.98 2.99
C VAL A 179 -9.57 1.18 4.40
N LYS A 180 -8.97 0.13 4.98
CA LYS A 180 -8.27 0.26 6.27
C LYS A 180 -7.15 1.29 6.20
N ARG A 181 -6.32 1.24 5.16
CA ARG A 181 -5.21 2.19 4.95
C ARG A 181 -5.71 3.61 4.73
N PHE A 182 -6.77 3.79 3.94
CA PHE A 182 -7.39 5.09 3.72
C PHE A 182 -7.97 5.67 5.01
N LYS A 183 -8.56 4.83 5.87
CA LYS A 183 -9.01 5.24 7.22
C LYS A 183 -7.85 5.72 8.08
N THR A 184 -6.74 4.98 8.13
CA THR A 184 -5.53 5.39 8.86
C THR A 184 -4.97 6.71 8.32
N TYR A 185 -4.91 6.85 6.99
CA TYR A 185 -4.53 8.10 6.33
C TYR A 185 -5.44 9.27 6.75
N LEU A 186 -6.77 9.09 6.76
CA LEU A 186 -7.71 10.14 7.16
C LEU A 186 -7.55 10.53 8.64
N LEU A 187 -7.27 9.57 9.52
CA LEU A 187 -7.00 9.84 10.93
C LEU A 187 -5.74 10.70 11.07
N ILE A 188 -4.63 10.29 10.45
CA ILE A 188 -3.36 11.02 10.47
C ILE A 188 -3.52 12.41 9.86
N SER A 189 -4.23 12.52 8.73
CA SER A 189 -4.40 13.80 8.02
C SER A 189 -5.24 14.81 8.79
N LYS A 190 -6.11 14.36 9.70
CA LYS A 190 -6.95 15.23 10.54
C LYS A 190 -6.28 15.60 11.86
N ASP A 191 -5.30 14.81 12.31
CA ASP A 191 -4.55 15.06 13.52
C ASP A 191 -3.35 15.99 13.24
N SER A 192 -3.55 17.29 13.47
CA SER A 192 -2.50 18.29 13.33
C SER A 192 -1.33 18.05 14.30
N SER A 193 -1.59 17.48 15.47
CA SER A 193 -0.56 17.16 16.46
C SER A 193 0.32 16.01 15.99
N PHE A 194 -0.28 14.98 15.37
CA PHE A 194 0.45 13.88 14.74
C PHE A 194 1.37 14.41 13.65
N LEU A 195 0.83 15.22 12.73
CA LEU A 195 1.62 15.78 11.63
C LEU A 195 2.76 16.68 12.14
N GLN A 196 2.53 17.42 13.23
CA GLN A 196 3.58 18.21 13.85
C GLN A 196 4.69 17.31 14.43
N ARG A 197 4.35 16.24 15.14
CA ARG A 197 5.33 15.25 15.63
C ARG A 197 6.12 14.62 14.49
N ALA A 198 5.43 14.20 13.43
CA ALA A 198 6.07 13.61 12.25
C ALA A 198 7.04 14.60 11.58
N ASN A 199 6.68 15.88 11.50
CA ASN A 199 7.56 16.92 10.97
C ASN A 199 8.78 17.19 11.85
N ASN A 200 8.64 17.11 13.17
CA ASN A 200 9.78 17.21 14.09
C ASN A 200 10.74 16.04 13.92
N GLU A 201 10.22 14.82 13.73
CA GLU A 201 11.02 13.63 13.43
C GLU A 201 11.73 13.77 12.07
N LEU A 202 11.04 14.28 11.04
CA LEU A 202 11.66 14.56 9.74
C LEU A 202 12.80 15.57 9.86
N ALA A 203 12.62 16.63 10.65
CA ALA A 203 13.64 17.64 10.87
C ALA A 203 14.91 17.04 11.52
N LYS A 204 14.75 16.15 12.51
CA LYS A 204 15.87 15.40 13.10
C LYS A 204 16.60 14.56 12.05
N ILE A 205 15.86 13.82 11.22
CA ILE A 205 16.44 12.99 10.15
C ILE A 205 17.26 13.83 9.16
N ILE A 206 16.76 15.02 8.78
CA ILE A 206 17.46 15.94 7.88
C ILE A 206 18.73 16.49 8.55
N GLN A 207 18.64 16.90 9.82
CA GLN A 207 19.78 17.40 10.58
C GLN A 207 20.88 16.33 10.72
N ASP A 208 20.49 15.09 11.02
CA ASP A 208 21.41 13.96 11.15
C ASP A 208 22.11 13.64 9.81
N LYS A 209 21.36 13.68 8.68
CA LYS A 209 21.95 13.53 7.35
C LYS A 209 22.98 14.60 7.04
N ASN A 210 22.68 15.87 7.37
CA ASN A 210 23.60 16.97 7.14
C ASN A 210 24.86 16.84 8.00
N LYS A 211 24.71 16.43 9.27
CA LYS A 211 25.83 16.21 10.19
C LYS A 211 26.79 15.12 9.68
N ILE A 212 26.26 13.98 9.25
CA ILE A 212 27.05 12.88 8.67
C ILE A 212 27.81 13.33 7.43
N ASN A 213 27.17 14.10 6.53
CA ASN A 213 27.85 14.61 5.33
C ASN A 213 29.02 15.53 5.68
N THR A 214 28.89 16.40 6.69
CA THR A 214 30.00 17.22 7.18
C THR A 214 31.12 16.38 7.79
N THR A 215 30.81 15.35 8.58
CA THR A 215 31.81 14.51 9.23
C THR A 215 32.62 13.68 8.21
N ILE A 216 31.95 13.16 7.16
CA ILE A 216 32.62 12.46 6.06
C ILE A 216 33.51 13.42 5.25
N LEU A 217 33.04 14.64 4.97
CA LEU A 217 33.84 15.67 4.31
C LEU A 217 35.08 16.07 5.12
N GLU A 218 34.94 16.19 6.45
CA GLU A 218 36.05 16.46 7.36
C GLU A 218 37.07 15.31 7.37
N GLU A 219 36.62 14.06 7.47
CA GLU A 219 37.50 12.86 7.43
C GLU A 219 38.28 12.75 6.11
N ILE A 220 37.64 13.01 4.97
CA ILE A 220 38.30 13.00 3.65
C ILE A 220 39.32 14.15 3.56
N SER A 221 38.98 15.34 4.06
CA SER A 221 39.90 16.49 4.04
C SER A 221 41.10 16.36 4.98
N THR A 222 40.98 15.57 6.05
CA THR A 222 42.10 15.26 6.96
C THR A 222 42.97 14.11 6.47
N SER A 223 42.44 13.22 5.61
CA SER A 223 43.21 12.11 5.02
C SER A 223 44.09 12.55 3.84
N GLU A 224 43.91 13.74 3.29
CA GLU A 224 44.72 14.31 2.19
C GLU A 224 45.87 15.21 2.67
N LYS A 225 46.16 15.24 3.97
CA LYS A 225 47.34 15.91 4.57
C LYS A 225 48.29 14.89 5.19
#